data_AF-A0A515D624-F1
#
_entry.id   AF-A0A515D624-F1
#
_cell.length_a   1.000
_cell.length_b   1.000
_cell.length_c   1.000
_cell.angle_alpha   90.00
_cell.angle_beta   90.00
_cell.angle_gamma   90.00
#
_symmetry.space_group_name_H-M   'P 1'
#
loop_
_entity.id
_entity.type
_entity.pdbx_description
1 polymer ?
#
loop_
_entity_poly.entity_id
_entity_poly.type
_entity_poly.pdbx_seq_one_letter_code
_entity_poly.pdbx_strand_id
1 'polypeptide(L)' 'MTIQLYEEDNRLLTSSAARSGRSKKMEAMLRLSHHLKTFADIAAEGKRFISSN' A
#
# COMPACT_ATOMS: atom_id res chain seq x y z
N MET A 1 -8.34 15.39 -3.95
CA MET A 1 -8.52 13.97 -4.32
C MET A 1 -8.77 13.18 -3.06
N THR A 2 -9.86 12.40 -3.02
CA THR A 2 -10.24 11.57 -1.88
C THR A 2 -10.20 10.12 -2.32
N ILE A 3 -9.46 9.27 -1.61
CA ILE A 3 -9.37 7.84 -1.90
C ILE A 3 -10.28 7.11 -0.92
N GLN A 4 -11.23 6.35 -1.44
CA GLN A 4 -12.07 5.47 -0.63
C GLN A 4 -11.34 4.14 -0.45
N LEU A 5 -11.18 3.72 0.82
CA LEU A 5 -10.61 2.44 1.17
C LEU A 5 -11.74 1.52 1.62
N TYR A 6 -11.61 0.23 1.33
CA TYR A 6 -12.43 -0.79 1.97
C TYR A 6 -12.23 -0.73 3.49
N GLU A 7 -13.25 -1.15 4.23
CA GLU A 7 -13.26 -1.07 5.69
C GLU A 7 -12.04 -1.78 6.32
N GLU A 8 -11.70 -2.96 5.78
CA GLU A 8 -10.57 -3.75 6.26
C GLU A 8 -9.24 -3.01 6.05
N ASP A 9 -8.98 -2.50 4.85
CA ASP A 9 -7.77 -1.73 4.53
C ASP A 9 -7.64 -0.49 5.41
N ASN A 10 -8.77 0.19 5.65
CA ASN A 10 -8.82 1.36 6.52
C ASN A 10 -8.49 1.00 7.98
N ARG A 11 -8.95 -0.16 8.46
CA ARG A 11 -8.61 -0.69 9.80
C ARG A 11 -7.11 -1.00 9.88
N LEU A 12 -6.57 -1.73 8.91
CA LEU A 12 -5.15 -2.09 8.86
C LEU A 12 -4.23 -0.86 8.79
N LEU A 13 -4.62 0.14 7.98
CA LEU A 13 -3.90 1.40 7.88
C LEU A 13 -3.93 2.17 9.20
N THR A 14 -5.08 2.22 9.87
CA THR A 14 -5.24 2.88 11.18
C THR A 14 -4.33 2.23 12.23
N SER A 15 -4.36 0.91 12.35
CA SER A 15 -3.51 0.19 13.31
C SER A 15 -2.02 0.40 13.00
N SER A 16 -1.65 0.45 11.73
CA SER A 16 -0.25 0.65 11.33
C SER A 16 0.26 2.06 11.58
N ALA A 17 -0.59 3.06 11.35
CA ALA A 17 -0.31 4.45 11.67
C ALA A 17 -0.11 4.64 13.19
N ALA A 18 -0.99 4.03 14.00
CA ALA A 18 -0.88 4.05 15.46
C ALA A 18 0.42 3.40 15.96
N ARG A 19 0.78 2.21 15.47
CA ARG A 19 2.04 1.53 15.84
C ARG A 19 3.29 2.34 15.47
N SER A 20 3.22 3.10 14.38
CA SER A 20 4.35 3.88 13.87
C SER A 20 4.41 5.31 14.43
N GLY A 21 3.42 5.74 15.23
CA GLY A 21 3.30 7.12 15.70
C GLY A 21 3.09 8.15 14.58
N ARG A 22 2.53 7.73 13.43
CA ARG A 22 2.32 8.59 12.26
C ARG A 22 0.85 8.91 12.05
N SER A 23 0.57 9.99 11.33
CA SER A 23 -0.79 10.21 10.80
C SER A 23 -1.13 9.14 9.75
N LYS A 24 -2.42 8.79 9.64
CA LYS A 24 -2.89 7.86 8.60
C LYS A 24 -2.47 8.26 7.19
N LYS A 25 -2.50 9.56 6.90
CA LYS A 25 -2.06 10.11 5.61
C LYS A 25 -0.58 9.83 5.35
N MET A 26 0.27 10.07 6.35
CA MET A 26 1.72 9.83 6.22
C MET A 26 2.03 8.34 6.06
N GLU A 27 1.40 7.49 6.85
CA GLU A 27 1.55 6.03 6.75
C GLU A 27 1.10 5.51 5.38
N ALA A 28 -0.02 6.02 4.84
CA ALA A 28 -0.50 5.67 3.51
C ALA A 28 0.49 6.06 2.41
N MET A 29 1.04 7.29 2.47
CA MET A 29 2.03 7.76 1.50
C MET A 29 3.30 6.92 1.54
N LEU A 30 3.79 6.56 2.74
CA LEU A 30 4.98 5.72 2.90
C LEU A 30 4.75 4.32 2.36
N ARG A 31 3.60 3.70 2.67
CA ARG A 31 3.24 2.37 2.15
C ARG A 31 3.10 2.36 0.65
N LEU A 32 2.45 3.37 0.06
CA LEU A 32 2.35 3.53 -1.38
C LEU A 32 3.73 3.70 -2.02
N SER A 33 4.57 4.59 -1.48
CA SER A 33 5.93 4.81 -1.99
C SER A 33 6.79 3.55 -1.91
N HIS A 34 6.72 2.83 -0.79
CA HIS A 34 7.41 1.57 -0.60
C HIS A 34 6.93 0.53 -1.63
N HIS A 35 5.61 0.34 -1.75
CA HIS A 35 5.05 -0.63 -2.68
C HIS A 35 5.45 -0.34 -4.13
N LEU A 36 5.38 0.92 -4.58
CA LEU A 36 5.80 1.30 -5.94
C LEU A 36 7.30 1.09 -6.20
N LYS A 37 8.16 1.10 -5.17
CA LYS A 37 9.59 0.84 -5.29
C LYS A 37 9.92 -0.65 -5.26
N THR A 38 9.14 -1.44 -4.52
CA THR A 38 9.38 -2.88 -4.34
C THR A 38 8.69 -3.72 -5.42
N PHE A 39 7.56 -3.26 -5.93
CA PHE A 39 6.74 -3.99 -6.90
C PHE A 39 6.58 -3.14 -8.16
N ALA A 40 7.21 -3.58 -9.26
CA ALA A 40 7.09 -2.92 -10.56
C ALA A 40 5.68 -3.02 -11.13
N ASP A 41 4.99 -4.13 -10.85
CA ASP A 41 3.62 -4.39 -11.23
C ASP A 41 2.82 -4.84 -10.02
N ILE A 42 1.58 -4.37 -9.93
CA ILE A 42 0.57 -4.99 -9.09
C ILE A 42 0.04 -6.22 -9.82
N ALA A 43 -0.29 -7.30 -9.09
CA ALA A 43 -0.89 -8.50 -9.66
C ALA A 43 -2.27 -8.14 -10.26
N ALA A 44 -2.27 -7.67 -11.49
CA ALA A 44 -3.43 -7.48 -12.33
C ALA A 44 -3.52 -8.69 -13.25
N GLU A 45 -4.72 -9.21 -13.47
CA GLU A 45 -4.96 -10.27 -14.45
C GLU A 45 -4.28 -9.90 -15.78
N GLY A 46 -3.34 -10.75 -16.23
CA GLY A 46 -2.58 -10.56 -17.47
C GLY A 46 -1.12 -10.12 -17.31
N LYS A 47 -0.67 -9.69 -16.14
CA LYS A 47 0.76 -9.39 -15.90
C LYS A 47 1.44 -10.53 -15.15
N ARG A 48 2.01 -11.47 -15.90
CA ARG A 48 2.94 -12.47 -15.33
C ARG A 48 4.17 -11.74 -14.79
N PHE A 49 4.44 -11.86 -13.50
CA PHE A 49 5.73 -11.49 -12.93
C PHE A 49 6.81 -12.28 -13.65
N ILE A 50 7.64 -11.60 -14.44
CA ILE A 50 8.80 -12.23 -15.05
C ILE A 50 9.82 -12.40 -13.93
N SER A 51 9.93 -13.62 -13.39
CA SER A 51 11.04 -13.99 -12.52
C SER A 51 12.29 -14.02 -13.38
N SER A 52 13.07 -12.94 -13.34
CA SER A 52 14.40 -12.93 -13.93
C SER A 52 15.34 -13.76 -13.05
N ASN A 53 15.86 -14.84 -13.63
CA ASN A 53 16.88 -15.74 -13.06
C ASN A 53 18.24 -15.06 -12.95
#